data_AF-A0A7S0IB43-F1
#
_entry.id   AF-A0A7S0IB43-F1
#
_cell.length_a   1.000
_cell.length_b   1.000
_cell.length_c   1.000
_cell.angle_alpha   90.00
_cell.angle_beta   90.00
_cell.angle_gamma   90.00
#
_symmetry.space_group_name_H-M   'P 1'
#
loop_
_entity.id
_entity.type
_entity.pdbx_description
1 polymer ?
#
loop_
_entity_poly.entity_id
_entity_poly.type
_entity_poly.pdbx_seq_one_letter_code
_entity_poly.pdbx_strand_id
1 'polypeptide(L)'
;PIRVGEVAESVGGASGAYTMSALNKLAHLSLVNKVTTELENHIGIADKTLSEFIIDLAGKHDEPRAFQKALEDAGAELSFDLVRNLLAIIQRMKPGGNKGGADGGG
;
A
#
# COMPACT_ATOMS: atom_id res chain seq x y z
N PRO A 1 -6.10 20.64 -56.72
CA PRO A 1 -6.75 19.64 -55.85
C PRO A 1 -5.83 19.26 -54.67
N ILE A 2 -6.05 19.89 -53.52
CA ILE A 2 -5.29 19.64 -52.30
C ILE A 2 -5.98 18.49 -51.55
N ARG A 3 -5.29 17.34 -51.38
CA ARG A 3 -5.75 16.27 -50.49
C ARG A 3 -5.54 16.74 -49.05
N VAL A 4 -6.62 17.17 -48.42
CA VAL A 4 -6.69 17.34 -46.97
C VAL A 4 -7.07 15.99 -46.38
N GLY A 5 -6.19 15.42 -45.56
CA GLY A 5 -6.49 14.18 -44.87
C GLY A 5 -5.24 13.54 -44.33
N GLU A 6 -4.77 14.03 -43.18
CA GLU A 6 -4.25 13.20 -42.09
C GLU A 6 -3.91 14.13 -40.90
N VAL A 7 -4.83 14.25 -39.94
CA VAL A 7 -4.47 14.60 -38.55
C VAL A 7 -5.32 13.74 -37.62
N ALA A 8 -4.89 12.51 -37.42
CA ALA A 8 -5.38 11.68 -36.31
C ALA A 8 -4.57 12.02 -35.06
N GLU A 9 -4.99 13.03 -34.29
CA GLU A 9 -4.45 13.26 -32.95
C GLU A 9 -5.14 12.32 -31.94
N SER A 10 -4.49 11.19 -31.70
CA SER A 10 -4.80 10.29 -30.58
C SER A 10 -4.22 10.85 -29.29
N VAL A 11 -5.03 11.55 -28.49
CA VAL A 11 -4.64 12.13 -27.19
C VAL A 11 -5.06 11.27 -25.97
N GLY A 12 -5.36 9.99 -26.16
CA GLY A 12 -5.99 9.14 -25.12
C GLY A 12 -5.06 8.42 -24.13
N GLY A 13 -3.73 8.40 -24.32
CA GLY A 13 -2.86 7.45 -23.60
C GLY A 13 -2.32 7.91 -22.23
N ALA A 14 -2.08 9.21 -22.03
CA ALA A 14 -1.34 9.70 -20.86
C ALA A 14 -2.20 9.93 -19.60
N SER A 15 -3.49 10.21 -19.76
CA SER A 15 -4.39 10.55 -18.64
C SER A 15 -4.70 9.35 -17.74
N GLY A 16 -4.83 8.15 -18.31
CA GLY A 16 -5.08 6.92 -17.56
C GLY A 16 -3.89 6.49 -16.71
N ALA A 17 -2.66 6.57 -17.23
CA ALA A 17 -1.46 6.20 -16.48
C ALA A 17 -1.17 7.17 -15.31
N TYR A 18 -1.39 8.47 -15.53
CA TYR A 18 -1.21 9.50 -14.49
C TYR A 18 -2.20 9.33 -13.34
N THR A 19 -3.48 9.08 -13.64
CA THR A 19 -4.52 8.88 -12.63
C THR A 19 -4.27 7.64 -11.77
N MET A 20 -3.83 6.53 -12.36
CA MET A 20 -3.47 5.32 -11.61
C MET A 20 -2.26 5.54 -10.69
N SER A 21 -1.23 6.25 -11.16
CA SER A 21 -0.08 6.62 -10.33
C SER A 21 -0.48 7.50 -9.13
N ALA A 22 -1.34 8.50 -9.37
CA ALA A 22 -1.84 9.37 -8.31
C ALA A 22 -2.68 8.61 -7.26
N LEU A 23 -3.55 7.71 -7.70
CA LEU A 23 -4.36 6.86 -6.80
C LEU A 23 -3.48 5.92 -5.97
N ASN A 24 -2.46 5.29 -6.58
CA ASN A 24 -1.51 4.45 -5.86
C ASN A 24 -0.75 5.24 -4.79
N LYS A 25 -0.32 6.46 -5.11
CA LYS A 25 0.35 7.33 -4.14
C LYS A 25 -0.57 7.71 -2.98
N LEU A 26 -1.84 8.03 -3.26
CA LEU A 26 -2.82 8.34 -2.22
C LEU A 26 -3.14 7.13 -1.33
N ALA A 27 -3.28 5.95 -1.93
CA ALA A 27 -3.49 4.70 -1.19
C ALA A 27 -2.30 4.40 -0.26
N HIS A 28 -1.07 4.57 -0.77
CA HIS A 28 0.13 4.41 0.04
C HIS A 28 0.19 5.40 1.20
N LEU A 29 -0.05 6.70 0.96
CA LEU A 29 -0.10 7.71 2.02
C LEU A 29 -1.17 7.39 3.08
N SER A 30 -2.32 6.86 2.66
CA SER A 30 -3.40 6.46 3.57
C SER A 30 -2.99 5.27 4.44
N LEU A 31 -2.27 4.31 3.88
CA LEU A 31 -1.71 3.18 4.62
C LEU A 31 -0.64 3.64 5.63
N VAL A 32 0.31 4.47 5.19
CA VAL A 32 1.36 5.04 6.07
C VAL A 32 0.71 5.74 7.26
N ASN A 33 -0.24 6.65 7.01
CA ASN A 33 -0.92 7.37 8.09
C ASN A 33 -1.66 6.42 9.04
N LYS A 34 -2.35 5.39 8.53
CA LYS A 34 -3.07 4.44 9.39
C LYS A 34 -2.12 3.64 10.28
N VAL A 35 -0.97 3.19 9.74
CA VAL A 35 0.07 2.53 10.52
C VAL A 35 0.66 3.48 11.57
N THR A 36 0.94 4.74 11.21
CA THR A 36 1.42 5.75 12.16
C THR A 36 0.44 5.94 13.32
N THR A 37 -0.86 6.09 13.03
CA THR A 37 -1.89 6.22 14.08
C THR A 37 -1.98 4.97 14.97
N GLU A 38 -1.79 3.78 14.41
CA GLU A 38 -1.81 2.55 15.21
C GLU A 38 -0.63 2.49 16.19
N LEU A 39 0.56 2.87 15.73
CA LEU A 39 1.75 2.97 16.59
C LEU A 39 1.57 4.04 17.67
N GLU A 40 1.02 5.20 17.33
CA GLU A 40 0.73 6.27 18.29
C GLU A 40 -0.24 5.79 19.38
N ASN A 41 -1.32 5.12 18.99
CA ASN A 41 -2.33 4.63 19.92
C ASN A 41 -1.81 3.55 20.88
N HIS A 42 -0.90 2.68 20.42
CA HIS A 42 -0.46 1.53 21.19
C HIS A 42 0.84 1.77 21.98
N ILE A 43 1.77 2.56 21.44
CA ILE A 43 3.10 2.76 22.01
C ILE A 43 3.53 4.24 22.05
N GLY A 44 2.67 5.17 21.65
CA GLY A 44 2.95 6.60 21.68
C GLY A 44 3.95 7.09 20.61
N ILE A 45 4.20 6.29 19.56
CA ILE A 45 5.15 6.64 18.49
C ILE A 45 4.39 7.10 17.24
N ALA A 46 4.57 8.37 16.87
CA ALA A 46 4.03 8.96 15.65
C ALA A 46 5.15 9.27 14.63
N ASP A 47 5.85 8.23 14.16
CA ASP A 47 6.95 8.34 13.18
C ASP A 47 6.56 7.70 11.84
N LYS A 48 6.54 8.53 10.78
CA LYS A 48 6.21 8.10 9.42
C LYS A 48 7.30 7.23 8.78
N THR A 49 8.56 7.51 9.07
CA THR A 49 9.69 6.73 8.57
C THR A 49 9.65 5.31 9.14
N LEU A 50 9.36 5.18 10.44
CA LEU A 50 9.15 3.87 11.06
C LEU A 50 7.94 3.16 10.45
N SER A 51 6.86 3.90 10.21
CA SER A 51 5.65 3.35 9.59
C SER A 51 5.93 2.79 8.20
N GLU A 52 6.67 3.51 7.36
CA GLU A 52 7.11 3.06 6.04
C GLU A 52 8.00 1.82 6.14
N PHE A 53 8.96 1.80 7.08
CA PHE A 53 9.80 0.62 7.32
C PHE A 53 9.00 -0.63 7.69
N ILE A 54 8.01 -0.49 8.59
CA ILE A 54 7.11 -1.57 9.01
C ILE A 54 6.28 -2.09 7.81
N ILE A 55 5.78 -1.19 6.97
CA ILE A 55 5.04 -1.54 5.74
C ILE A 55 5.92 -2.35 4.78
N ASP A 56 7.16 -1.91 4.56
CA ASP A 56 8.12 -2.59 3.69
C ASP A 56 8.48 -3.98 4.22
N LEU A 57 8.62 -4.11 5.54
CA LEU A 57 8.95 -5.37 6.20
C LEU A 57 7.79 -6.38 6.12
N ALA A 58 6.55 -5.93 6.36
CA ALA A 58 5.35 -6.73 6.16
C ALA A 58 5.18 -7.18 4.70
N GLY A 59 5.70 -6.41 3.75
CA GLY A 59 5.75 -6.81 2.33
C GLY A 59 6.63 -8.02 2.03
N LYS A 60 7.59 -8.34 2.92
CA LYS A 60 8.54 -9.47 2.80
C LYS A 60 8.18 -10.64 3.73
N HIS A 61 7.33 -10.39 4.73
CA HIS A 61 6.92 -11.36 5.75
C HIS A 61 5.40 -11.26 5.95
N ASP A 62 4.64 -12.10 5.24
CA ASP A 62 3.18 -12.11 5.23
C ASP A 62 2.54 -12.99 6.33
N GLU A 63 3.37 -13.73 7.07
CA GLU A 63 2.96 -14.54 8.21
C GLU A 63 3.24 -13.82 9.55
N PRO A 64 2.29 -13.75 10.50
CA PRO A 64 2.42 -12.97 11.73
C PRO A 64 3.68 -13.26 12.55
N ARG A 65 4.07 -14.54 12.66
CA ARG A 65 5.28 -14.94 13.42
C ARG A 65 6.57 -14.56 12.71
N ALA A 66 6.60 -14.67 11.39
CA ALA A 66 7.76 -14.28 10.59
C ALA A 66 7.92 -12.75 10.63
N PHE A 67 6.81 -12.02 10.54
CA PHE A 67 6.81 -10.56 10.64
C PHE A 67 7.23 -10.08 12.03
N GLN A 68 6.72 -10.70 13.10
CA GLN A 68 7.18 -10.42 14.47
C GLN A 68 8.69 -10.59 14.59
N LYS A 69 9.21 -11.75 14.16
CA LYS A 69 10.64 -12.04 14.22
C LYS A 69 11.46 -11.01 13.45
N ALA A 70 11.00 -10.59 12.27
CA ALA A 70 11.68 -9.58 11.48
C ALA A 70 11.71 -8.20 12.18
N LEU A 71 10.65 -7.84 12.90
CA LEU A 71 10.60 -6.62 13.72
C LEU A 71 11.58 -6.71 14.89
N GLU A 72 11.62 -7.84 15.60
CA GLU A 72 12.54 -8.10 16.70
C GLU A 72 14.00 -8.05 16.23
N ASP A 73 14.32 -8.69 15.10
CA ASP A 73 15.66 -8.66 14.48
C ASP A 73 16.07 -7.23 14.05
N ALA A 74 15.10 -6.34 13.79
CA ALA A 74 15.30 -4.92 13.52
C ALA A 74 15.34 -4.04 14.80
N GLY A 75 15.25 -4.64 15.99
CA GLY A 75 15.26 -3.96 17.28
C GLY A 75 13.91 -3.39 17.73
N ALA A 76 12.80 -3.78 17.09
CA ALA A 76 11.46 -3.37 17.46
C ALA A 76 10.72 -4.49 18.23
N GLU A 77 10.64 -4.33 19.55
CA GLU A 77 9.89 -5.23 20.42
C GLU A 77 8.44 -4.75 20.56
N LEU A 78 7.55 -5.28 19.70
CA LEU A 78 6.11 -5.00 19.73
C LEU A 78 5.34 -6.19 20.28
N SER A 79 4.21 -5.94 20.94
CA SER A 79 3.32 -7.02 21.38
C SER A 79 2.76 -7.80 20.18
N PHE A 80 2.56 -9.10 20.34
CA PHE A 80 2.07 -9.95 19.25
C PHE A 80 0.69 -9.49 18.72
N ASP A 81 -0.18 -8.96 19.58
CA ASP A 81 -1.47 -8.40 19.17
C ASP A 81 -1.31 -7.17 18.27
N LEU A 82 -0.38 -6.26 18.61
CA LEU A 82 -0.06 -5.13 17.75
C LEU A 82 0.54 -5.58 16.42
N VAL A 83 1.45 -6.55 16.44
CA VAL A 83 2.05 -7.12 15.22
C VAL A 83 0.97 -7.69 14.29
N ARG A 84 0.03 -8.48 14.83
CA ARG A 84 -1.08 -9.03 14.05
C ARG A 84 -1.98 -7.94 13.46
N ASN A 85 -2.28 -6.91 14.25
CA ASN A 85 -3.11 -5.81 13.82
C ASN A 85 -2.44 -4.99 12.70
N LEU A 86 -1.16 -4.63 12.86
CA LEU A 86 -0.37 -3.95 11.85
C LEU A 86 -0.34 -4.74 10.54
N LEU A 87 -0.04 -6.04 10.61
CA LEU A 87 0.01 -6.91 9.44
C LEU A 87 -1.35 -6.98 8.72
N ALA A 88 -2.45 -7.11 9.47
CA ALA A 88 -3.80 -7.13 8.90
C ALA A 88 -4.18 -5.80 8.22
N ILE A 89 -3.82 -4.65 8.82
CA ILE A 89 -4.01 -3.33 8.22
C ILE A 89 -3.26 -3.25 6.88
N ILE A 90 -1.98 -3.63 6.89
CA ILE A 90 -1.10 -3.55 5.71
C ILE A 90 -1.62 -4.45 4.59
N GLN A 91 -1.95 -5.70 4.88
CA GLN A 91 -2.46 -6.65 3.88
C GLN A 91 -3.79 -6.19 3.26
N ARG A 92 -4.70 -5.63 4.08
CA ARG A 92 -6.00 -5.15 3.61
C ARG A 92 -5.90 -3.89 2.73
N MET A 93 -4.97 -2.98 3.05
CA MET A 93 -4.88 -1.67 2.39
C MET A 93 -3.86 -1.63 1.24
N LYS A 94 -3.02 -2.67 1.08
CA LYS A 94 -2.07 -2.75 -0.03
C LYS A 94 -2.84 -2.86 -1.37
N PRO A 95 -2.55 -2.00 -2.35
CA PRO A 95 -3.19 -2.09 -3.67
C PRO A 95 -2.86 -3.45 -4.30
N GLY A 96 -3.89 -4.27 -4.56
CA GLY A 96 -3.78 -5.65 -5.04
C GLY A 96 -3.98 -6.74 -3.99
N GLY A 97 -4.19 -6.39 -2.71
CA GLY A 97 -4.38 -7.31 -1.58
C GLY A 97 -5.73 -8.03 -1.51
N ASN A 98 -6.63 -7.83 -2.49
CA ASN A 98 -7.88 -8.57 -2.60
C ASN A 98 -7.92 -9.35 -3.92
N LYS A 99 -7.52 -10.63 -3.89
CA LYS A 99 -8.12 -11.63 -4.77
C LYS A 99 -9.58 -11.81 -4.35
N GLY A 100 -10.38 -10.83 -4.69
CA GLY A 100 -11.82 -10.77 -4.47
C GLY A 100 -12.44 -9.78 -5.45
N GLY A 101 -11.90 -9.73 -6.67
CA GLY A 101 -12.63 -9.26 -7.83
C GLY A 101 -13.49 -10.42 -8.30
N ALA A 102 -14.73 -10.46 -7.84
CA ALA A 102 -15.80 -11.07 -8.59
C ALA A 102 -16.01 -10.20 -9.84
N ASP A 103 -15.25 -10.50 -10.89
CA ASP A 103 -15.60 -10.22 -12.28
C ASP A 103 -15.50 -11.56 -13.01
N GLY A 104 -16.66 -12.04 -13.46
CA GLY A 104 -16.85 -13.35 -14.08
C GLY A 104 -18.36 -13.57 -14.23
N GLY A 105 -18.91 -13.04 -15.31
CA GLY A 105 -20.33 -12.84 -15.52
C GLY A 105 -21.22 -14.09 -15.61
N GLY A 106 -22.52 -13.79 -15.56
CA GLY A 106 -23.67 -14.59 -15.96
C GLY A 106 -24.82 -13.64 -16.23
#